data_AF-A0A916FUC0-F1
#
_entry.id   AF-A0A916FUC0-F1
#
_cell.length_a   1.000
_cell.length_b   1.000
_cell.length_c   1.000
_cell.angle_alpha   90.00
_cell.angle_beta   90.00
_cell.angle_gamma   90.00
#
_symmetry.space_group_name_H-M   'P 1'
#
loop_
_entity.id
_entity.type
_entity.pdbx_description
1 polymer ?
#
loop_
_entity_poly.entity_id
_entity_poly.type
_entity_poly.pdbx_seq_one_letter_code
_entity_poly.pdbx_strand_id
1 'polypeptide(L)' 'MQSPLETLPVTFADVQRAAERLRGVANRTPVMTSRTFNAMTGRTVFF' A
#
# COMPACT_ATOMS: atom_id res chain seq x y z
N MET A 1 12.23 -18.88 -21.11
CA MET A 1 10.93 -18.17 -21.12
C MET A 1 10.95 -17.23 -19.93
N GLN A 2 11.19 -15.94 -20.13
CA GLN A 2 11.27 -14.98 -19.02
C GLN A 2 9.84 -14.55 -18.66
N SER A 3 9.46 -14.73 -17.39
CA SER A 3 8.14 -14.34 -16.90
C SER A 3 8.01 -12.81 -16.92
N PRO A 4 6.85 -12.25 -17.29
CA PRO A 4 6.67 -10.79 -17.42
C PRO A 4 6.92 -9.99 -16.13
N LEU A 5 7.03 -10.66 -14.97
CA LEU A 5 7.44 -10.04 -13.70
C LEU A 5 8.95 -9.80 -13.58
N GLU A 6 9.78 -10.56 -14.31
CA GLU A 6 11.25 -10.37 -14.30
C GLU A 6 11.70 -9.18 -15.16
N THR A 7 10.83 -8.69 -16.04
CA THR A 7 11.10 -7.51 -16.88
C THR A 7 10.66 -6.19 -16.24
N LEU A 8 10.03 -6.23 -15.07
CA LEU A 8 9.63 -5.02 -14.36
C LEU A 8 10.85 -4.39 -13.65
N PRO A 9 11.04 -3.07 -13.73
CA PRO A 9 12.20 -2.40 -13.14
C PRO A 9 12.21 -2.39 -11.61
N VAL A 10 11.09 -2.73 -10.97
CA VAL A 10 10.93 -2.80 -9.51
C VAL A 10 10.13 -4.04 -9.16
N THR A 11 10.59 -4.76 -8.14
CA THR A 11 9.94 -5.98 -7.64
C THR A 11 9.35 -5.77 -6.25
N PHE A 12 8.54 -6.74 -5.80
CA PHE A 12 8.03 -6.74 -4.42
C PHE A 12 9.15 -6.75 -3.37
N ALA A 13 10.26 -7.45 -3.65
CA ALA A 13 11.41 -7.51 -2.74
C ALA A 13 12.02 -6.12 -2.50
N ASP A 14 12.01 -5.24 -3.50
CA ASP A 14 12.49 -3.87 -3.35
C ASP A 14 11.62 -3.06 -2.39
N VAL A 15 10.29 -3.24 -2.45
CA VAL A 15 9.32 -2.60 -1.54
C VAL A 15 9.53 -3.09 -0.10
N GLN A 16 9.71 -4.40 0.10
CA GLN A 16 10.00 -4.96 1.44
C GLN A 16 11.31 -4.38 2.02
N ARG A 17 12.38 -4.34 1.20
CA ARG A 17 13.65 -3.73 1.61
C ARG A 17 13.50 -2.24 1.93
N ALA A 18 12.65 -1.51 1.20
CA ALA A 18 12.37 -0.10 1.49
C ALA A 18 11.61 0.09 2.81
N ALA A 19 10.59 -0.74 3.07
CA ALA A 19 9.86 -0.72 4.35
C ALA A 19 10.81 -0.88 5.54
N GLU A 20 11.79 -1.79 5.41
CA GLU A 20 12.73 -2.09 6.50
C GLU A 20 13.67 -0.93 6.81
N ARG A 21 14.07 -0.18 5.78
CA ARG A 21 14.89 1.03 5.90
C ARG A 21 14.11 2.19 6.54
N LEU A 22 12.80 2.25 6.32
CA LEU A 22 11.94 3.31 6.83
C LEU A 22 11.46 3.08 8.27
N ARG A 23 11.67 1.88 8.84
CA ARG A 23 11.27 1.57 10.23
C ARG A 23 11.93 2.52 11.22
N GLY A 24 11.11 3.21 12.02
CA GLY A 24 11.57 4.22 12.99
C GLY A 24 11.85 5.60 12.40
N VAL A 25 11.79 5.75 11.07
CA VAL A 25 11.92 7.05 10.38
C VAL A 25 10.56 7.55 9.90
N ALA A 26 9.78 6.66 9.27
CA ALA A 26 8.44 6.97 8.81
C ALA A 26 7.39 6.60 9.87
N ASN A 27 6.45 7.51 10.12
CA ASN A 27 5.28 7.22 10.94
C ASN A 27 4.32 6.29 10.19
N ARG A 28 3.78 5.28 10.88
CA ARG A 28 2.70 4.47 10.33
C ARG A 28 1.41 5.26 10.39
N THR A 29 0.99 5.82 9.25
CA THR A 29 -0.25 6.59 9.16
C THR A 29 -1.45 5.69 9.49
N PRO A 30 -2.41 6.17 10.30
CA PRO A 30 -3.62 5.42 10.55
C PRO A 30 -4.45 5.32 9.27
N VAL A 31 -5.26 4.26 9.19
CA VAL A 31 -6.27 4.13 8.15
C VAL A 31 -7.58 4.69 8.70
N MET A 32 -8.14 5.69 8.03
CA MET A 32 -9.38 6.35 8.44
C MET A 32 -10.60 5.74 7.76
N THR A 33 -11.77 5.87 8.38
CA THR A 33 -13.06 5.52 7.77
C THR A 33 -14.04 6.68 7.91
N SER A 34 -15.01 6.77 6.99
CA SER A 34 -16.01 7.84 6.99
C SER A 34 -17.42 7.28 6.82
N ARG A 35 -18.29 7.54 7.80
CA ARG A 35 -19.70 7.11 7.76
C ARG A 35 -20.44 7.75 6.59
N THR A 36 -20.23 9.05 6.36
CA THR A 36 -20.86 9.77 5.25
C THR A 36 -20.42 9.19 3.91
N PHE A 37 -19.12 8.94 3.72
CA PHE A 37 -18.61 8.40 2.47
C PHE A 37 -19.09 6.97 2.22
N ASN A 38 -19.17 6.17 3.27
CA ASN A 38 -19.71 4.82 3.18
C ASN A 38 -21.19 4.83 2.77
N ALA A 39 -22.00 5.75 3.32
CA ALA A 39 -23.40 5.89 2.95
C ALA A 39 -23.57 6.37 1.50
N MET A 40 -22.75 7.32 1.04
CA MET A 40 -22.79 7.81 -0.35
C MET A 40 -22.42 6.74 -1.36
N THR A 41 -21.48 5.86 -1.03
CA THR A 41 -20.99 4.82 -1.95
C THR A 41 -21.69 3.47 -1.77
N GLY A 42 -22.43 3.28 -0.68
CA GLY A 42 -22.98 1.98 -0.29
C GLY A 42 -21.90 0.94 0.03
N ARG A 43 -20.70 1.36 0.44
CA ARG A 43 -19.53 0.49 0.67
C ARG A 43 -18.80 0.85 1.96
N THR A 44 -17.94 -0.04 2.45
CA THR A 44 -16.98 0.27 3.52
C THR A 44 -15.67 0.73 2.90
N VAL A 45 -15.33 2.00 3.07
CA VAL A 45 -14.16 2.62 2.44
C VAL A 45 -13.11 2.99 3.50
N PHE A 46 -11.86 2.78 3.12
CA PHE A 46 -10.68 2.98 3.95
C PHE A 46 -9.77 4.01 3.26
N PHE A 47 -9.28 4.97 4.03
CA PHE A 47 -8.39 6.05 3.59
C PHE A 47 -7.04 5.94 4.28
#